data_AF-A0A4Y2I8T6-F1
#
_entry.id   AF-A0A4Y2I8T6-F1
#
_cell.length_a   1.000
_cell.length_b   1.000
_cell.length_c   1.000
_cell.angle_alpha   90.00
_cell.angle_beta   90.00
_cell.angle_gamma   90.00
#
_symmetry.space_group_name_H-M   'P 1'
#
loop_
_entity.id
_entity.type
_entity.pdbx_description
1 polymer ?
#
loop_
_entity_poly.entity_id
_entity_poly.type
_entity_poly.pdbx_seq_one_letter_code
_entity_poly.pdbx_strand_id
1 'polypeptide(L)'
;MTRVILGAVFSPFLSAATIKFHTKKLKSERPKTSHLLAQRLYIDDLVFCADYEKEAEEIQKDIRKILRRKDYEENNSSSCRQTVLSN
;
A
#
# COMPACT_ATOMS: atom_id res chain seq x y z
N MET A 1 3.79 -18.23 -20.41
CA MET A 1 4.17 -17.27 -19.34
C MET A 1 2.90 -16.53 -18.92
N THR A 2 2.43 -16.65 -17.68
CA THR A 2 1.15 -16.06 -17.20
C THR A 2 1.33 -14.95 -16.15
N ARG A 3 2.56 -14.67 -15.73
CA ARG A 3 2.90 -13.62 -14.76
C ARG A 3 3.63 -12.48 -15.45
N VAL A 4 3.42 -11.26 -14.95
CA VAL A 4 4.17 -10.07 -15.39
C VAL A 4 5.63 -10.23 -14.97
N ILE A 5 6.55 -9.96 -15.89
CA ILE A 5 7.99 -10.03 -15.64
C ILE A 5 8.42 -8.79 -14.87
N LEU A 6 9.10 -8.97 -13.73
CA LEU A 6 9.73 -7.87 -13.01
C LEU A 6 10.91 -7.33 -13.83
N GLY A 7 10.95 -6.01 -14.05
CA GLY A 7 11.98 -5.36 -14.86
C GLY A 7 11.59 -5.16 -16.33
N ALA A 8 10.41 -5.62 -16.76
CA ALA A 8 9.84 -5.18 -18.03
C ALA A 8 9.34 -3.73 -17.93
N VAL A 9 9.51 -2.94 -18.99
CA VAL A 9 9.13 -1.50 -19.02
C VAL A 9 7.68 -1.27 -18.57
N PHE A 10 6.78 -2.21 -18.88
CA PHE A 10 5.36 -2.09 -18.54
C PHE A 10 4.97 -2.70 -17.18
N SER A 11 5.87 -3.43 -16.52
CA SER A 11 5.55 -4.09 -15.25
C SER A 11 5.09 -3.13 -14.15
N PRO A 12 5.70 -1.94 -13.97
CA PRO A 12 5.29 -0.99 -12.93
C PRO A 12 3.87 -0.46 -13.16
N PHE A 13 3.52 -0.20 -14.42
CA PHE A 13 2.20 0.32 -14.80
C PHE A 13 1.10 -0.73 -14.58
N LEU A 14 1.37 -1.99 -14.93
CA LEU A 14 0.44 -3.09 -14.70
C LEU A 14 0.26 -3.38 -13.21
N SER A 15 1.34 -3.34 -12.42
CA SER A 15 1.28 -3.48 -10.95
C SER A 15 0.42 -2.37 -10.33
N ALA A 16 0.74 -1.11 -10.63
CA ALA A 16 0.01 0.05 -10.12
C ALA A 16 -1.49 0.06 -10.54
N ALA A 17 -1.80 -0.32 -11.78
CA ALA A 17 -3.17 -0.40 -12.26
C ALA A 17 -3.97 -1.48 -11.54
N THR A 18 -3.35 -2.65 -11.31
CA THR A 18 -3.96 -3.77 -10.58
C THR A 18 -4.26 -3.39 -9.14
N ILE A 19 -3.30 -2.77 -8.45
CA ILE A 19 -3.49 -2.33 -7.05
C ILE A 19 -4.59 -1.26 -6.98
N LYS A 20 -4.62 -0.28 -7.89
CA LYS A 20 -5.69 0.72 -7.97
C LYS A 20 -7.06 0.08 -8.22
N PHE A 21 -7.15 -0.91 -9.10
CA PHE A 21 -8.39 -1.63 -9.37
C PHE A 21 -8.93 -2.34 -8.12
N HIS A 22 -8.08 -3.04 -7.38
CA HIS A 22 -8.49 -3.71 -6.15
C HIS A 22 -8.83 -2.74 -5.02
N THR A 23 -8.12 -1.62 -4.94
CA THR A 23 -8.36 -0.56 -3.96
C THR A 23 -9.75 0.06 -4.11
N LYS A 24 -10.26 0.22 -5.35
CA LYS A 24 -11.63 0.71 -5.59
C LYS A 24 -12.70 -0.17 -4.94
N LYS A 25 -12.49 -1.48 -4.87
CA LYS A 25 -13.45 -2.43 -4.25
C LYS A 25 -13.48 -2.34 -2.72
N LEU A 26 -12.42 -1.83 -2.10
CA LEU A 26 -12.27 -1.69 -0.65
C LEU A 26 -12.71 -0.33 -0.12
N LYS A 27 -13.07 0.61 -1.02
CA LYS A 27 -13.40 1.99 -0.67
C LYS A 27 -14.58 2.11 0.30
N SER A 28 -15.55 1.19 0.22
CA SER A 28 -16.71 1.15 1.12
C SER A 28 -16.37 0.67 2.53
N GLU A 29 -15.46 -0.30 2.65
CA GLU A 29 -15.08 -0.90 3.94
C GLU A 29 -14.01 -0.07 4.67
N ARG A 30 -13.07 0.51 3.93
CA ARG A 30 -11.87 1.18 4.47
C ARG A 30 -11.50 2.43 3.67
N PRO A 31 -12.27 3.52 3.80
CA PRO A 31 -12.10 4.71 2.96
C PRO A 31 -10.72 5.36 3.12
N LYS A 32 -10.21 5.53 4.35
CA LYS A 32 -8.88 6.11 4.62
C LYS A 32 -7.75 5.31 3.96
N THR A 33 -7.69 4.01 4.23
CA THR A 33 -6.65 3.12 3.68
C THR A 33 -6.73 3.05 2.15
N SER A 34 -7.95 3.03 1.59
CA SER A 34 -8.13 3.02 0.14
C SER A 34 -7.66 4.33 -0.52
N HIS A 35 -7.83 5.45 0.17
CA HIS A 35 -7.36 6.75 -0.31
C HIS A 35 -5.84 6.82 -0.34
N LEU A 36 -5.18 6.35 0.73
CA LEU A 36 -3.73 6.29 0.81
C LEU A 36 -3.14 5.39 -0.29
N LEU A 37 -3.68 4.19 -0.48
CA LEU A 37 -3.25 3.29 -1.55
C LEU A 37 -3.45 3.88 -2.95
N ALA A 38 -4.51 4.66 -3.16
CA ALA A 38 -4.78 5.28 -4.45
C ALA A 38 -3.85 6.46 -4.78
N GLN A 39 -3.42 7.21 -3.76
CA GLN A 39 -2.67 8.47 -3.93
C GLN A 39 -1.17 8.39 -3.62
N ARG A 40 -0.75 7.48 -2.74
CA ARG A 40 0.61 7.44 -2.16
C ARG A 40 1.42 6.22 -2.57
N LEU A 41 0.85 5.32 -3.35
CA LEU A 41 1.55 4.17 -3.90
C LEU A 41 2.40 4.59 -5.13
N TYR A 42 3.70 4.36 -5.04
CA TYR A 42 4.64 4.56 -6.14
C TYR A 42 5.21 3.22 -6.59
N ILE A 43 4.73 2.73 -7.73
CA ILE A 43 5.09 1.41 -8.29
C ILE A 43 4.74 0.28 -7.30
N ASP A 44 5.70 -0.14 -6.48
CA ASP A 44 5.55 -1.20 -5.48
C ASP A 44 5.77 -0.67 -4.04
N ASP A 45 6.16 0.60 -3.88
CA ASP A 45 6.41 1.23 -2.59
C ASP A 45 5.20 2.03 -2.11
N LEU A 46 4.83 1.83 -0.84
CA LEU A 46 3.82 2.62 -0.15
C LEU A 46 4.44 3.36 1.03
N VAL A 47 4.39 4.69 0.96
CA VAL A 47 4.87 5.57 2.03
C VAL A 47 3.72 6.46 2.50
N PHE A 48 3.46 6.45 3.80
CA PHE A 48 2.44 7.30 4.42
C PHE A 48 2.89 7.75 5.81
N CYS A 49 2.28 8.83 6.29
CA CYS A 49 2.45 9.34 7.65
C CYS A 49 1.07 9.41 8.32
N ALA A 50 1.05 9.29 9.64
CA ALA A 50 -0.12 9.52 10.46
C ALA A 50 0.28 10.35 11.68
N ASP A 51 -0.66 11.11 12.22
CA ASP A 51 -0.41 12.03 13.34
C ASP A 51 -0.23 11.27 14.66
N TYR A 52 -0.80 10.06 14.75
CA TYR A 52 -0.74 9.20 15.93
C TYR A 52 -0.19 7.82 15.57
N GLU A 53 0.64 7.26 16.45
CA GLU A 53 1.21 5.92 16.30
C GLU A 53 0.14 4.84 16.13
N LYS A 54 -0.93 4.91 16.94
CA LYS A 54 -2.04 3.96 16.87
C LYS A 54 -2.75 3.99 15.51
N GLU A 55 -2.92 5.17 14.92
CA GLU A 55 -3.50 5.31 13.58
C GLU A 55 -2.57 4.71 12.52
N ALA A 56 -1.25 4.93 12.63
CA ALA A 56 -0.27 4.32 11.72
C ALA A 56 -0.32 2.79 11.78
N GLU A 57 -0.43 2.20 12.99
CA GLU A 57 -0.55 0.76 13.17
C GLU A 57 -1.83 0.19 12.55
N GLU A 58 -2.98 0.84 12.75
CA GLU A 58 -4.25 0.40 12.20
C GLU A 58 -4.23 0.42 10.68
N ILE A 59 -3.70 1.49 10.08
CA ILE A 59 -3.50 1.61 8.63
C ILE A 59 -2.56 0.51 8.12
N GLN A 60 -1.44 0.27 8.80
CA GLN A 60 -0.49 -0.78 8.43
C GLN A 60 -1.12 -2.18 8.49
N LYS A 61 -1.87 -2.49 9.56
CA LYS A 61 -2.60 -3.77 9.72
C LYS A 61 -3.60 -3.97 8.58
N ASP A 62 -4.31 -2.90 8.21
CA ASP A 62 -5.29 -2.93 7.12
C ASP A 62 -4.65 -3.14 5.75
N ILE A 63 -3.57 -2.42 5.44
CA ILE A 63 -2.80 -2.59 4.20
C ILE A 63 -2.31 -4.04 4.08
N ARG A 64 -1.69 -4.56 5.15
CA ARG A 64 -1.20 -5.94 5.18
C ARG A 64 -2.31 -6.95 4.95
N LYS A 65 -3.49 -6.74 5.54
CA LYS A 65 -4.64 -7.63 5.35
C LYS A 65 -5.17 -7.57 3.92
N ILE A 66 -5.09 -6.42 3.26
CA ILE A 66 -5.48 -6.24 1.86
C ILE A 66 -4.49 -6.93 0.92
N LEU A 67 -3.19 -6.71 1.11
CA LEU A 67 -2.13 -7.26 0.26
C LEU A 67 -2.00 -8.79 0.42
N ARG A 68 -2.06 -9.32 1.65
CA ARG A 68 -2.04 -10.78 1.90
C ARG A 68 -3.24 -11.52 1.31
N ARG A 69 -4.42 -10.89 1.26
CA ARG A 69 -5.62 -11.49 0.64
C ARG A 69 -5.51 -11.65 -0.88
N LYS A 70 -4.46 -11.08 -1.49
CA LYS A 70 -4.28 -10.98 -2.94
C LYS A 70 -2.94 -11.55 -3.40
N ASP A 71 -2.30 -12.37 -2.56
CA ASP A 71 -1.01 -13.03 -2.83
C ASP A 71 0.14 -12.05 -3.14
N TYR A 72 0.08 -10.81 -2.62
CA TYR A 72 1.22 -9.90 -2.62
C TYR A 72 2.12 -10.25 -1.44
N GLU A 73 3.36 -10.65 -1.71
CA GLU A 73 4.37 -10.85 -0.67
C GLU A 73 5.01 -9.51 -0.28
N GLU A 74 4.92 -9.18 1.00
CA GLU A 74 5.54 -7.99 1.58
C GLU A 74 7.01 -8.32 1.89
N ASN A 75 7.94 -7.86 1.05
CA ASN A 75 9.36 -7.93 1.37
C ASN A 75 9.71 -6.75 2.30
N ASN A 76 10.28 -7.07 3.46
CA ASN A 76 10.55 -6.14 4.56
C ASN A 76 11.17 -4.80 4.14
N SER A 77 10.80 -3.76 4.91
CA SER A 77 11.39 -2.41 5.00
C SER A 77 10.67 -1.27 4.27
N SER A 78 9.51 -0.85 4.76
CA SER A 78 9.16 0.57 4.77
C SER A 78 9.26 1.10 6.18
N SER A 79 10.44 1.67 6.48
CA SER A 79 10.72 2.47 7.65
C SER A 79 9.78 3.67 7.66
N CYS A 80 8.63 3.53 8.31
CA CYS A 80 7.95 4.70 8.86
C CYS A 80 8.88 5.20 9.97
N ARG A 81 9.80 6.11 9.64
CA ARG A 81 10.57 6.83 10.67
C ARG A 81 9.57 7.61 11.49
N GLN A 82 9.17 7.05 12.63
CA GLN A 82 8.43 7.76 13.66
C GLN A 82 9.27 8.97 14.08
N THR A 83 9.03 10.12 13.47
CA THR A 83 9.52 11.39 13.98
C THR A 83 8.37 11.96 14.79
N VAL A 84 8.27 11.52 16.04
CA VAL A 84 7.35 12.12 17.00
C VAL A 84 7.94 13.49 17.34
N LEU A 85 7.47 14.55 16.69
CA LEU A 85 7.75 15.91 17.11
C LEU A 85 6.86 16.19 18.32
N SER A 86 7.40 15.92 19.51
CA SER A 86 6.85 16.38 20.77
C SER A 86 7.06 17.88 20.87
N ASN A 87 5.96 18.64 20.87
CA ASN A 87 5.93 20.00 21.43
C ASN A 87 5.42 19.94 22.86
#